data_AF-A0A0K8SSA6-F1
#
_entry.id   AF-A0A0K8SSA6-F1
#
_cell.length_a   1.000
_cell.length_b   1.000
_cell.length_c   1.000
_cell.angle_alpha   90.00
_cell.angle_beta   90.00
_cell.angle_gamma   90.00
#
_symmetry.space_group_name_H-M   'P 1'
#
loop_
_entity.id
_entity.type
_entity.pdbx_description
1 polymer ?
#
loop_
_entity_poly.entity_id
_entity_poly.type
_entity_poly.pdbx_seq_one_letter_code
_entity_poly.pdbx_strand_id
1 'polypeptide(L)'
;KHGGVFQPLAVNHQLLSRASESADFPLRQMERLLGNISFGILEQRNAFQQAMRVVQAKVPNIGPLLAEQLFNKTAPFRTASDNLLQYVCGKRAEVIAERRRMLIPPDPSLKRQMVSVPPSVSHLFDEEGLAKCPIPLPPKPRPQTSTRKRKAHVHTASGFNYASKPKQARSPTQKPHNPPTRQWKDKPTSRDYKVSGRDQHNRRPNHSTGKGKQKSKKSF
;
A
#
# COMPACT_ATOMS: atom_id res chain seq x y z
N LYS A 1 -20.17 6.32 4.69
CA LYS A 1 -19.44 6.28 3.40
C LYS A 1 -18.04 6.86 3.62
N HIS A 2 -17.04 6.04 4.00
CA HIS A 2 -15.68 6.53 4.35
C HIS A 2 -14.59 6.00 3.41
N GLY A 3 -14.96 5.61 2.19
CA GLY A 3 -14.01 5.16 1.16
C GLY A 3 -13.23 6.30 0.47
N GLY A 4 -12.88 7.37 1.20
CA GLY A 4 -12.21 8.57 0.67
C GLY A 4 -10.72 8.40 0.37
N VAL A 5 -9.94 9.49 0.49
CA VAL A 5 -8.48 9.67 0.25
C VAL A 5 -7.58 8.52 0.77
N PHE A 6 -8.06 7.72 1.72
CA PHE A 6 -7.35 6.63 2.37
C PHE A 6 -7.56 5.25 1.71
N GLN A 7 -8.37 5.14 0.66
CA GLN A 7 -8.49 3.90 -0.12
C GLN A 7 -7.30 3.71 -1.06
N PRO A 8 -6.95 2.46 -1.38
CA PRO A 8 -5.95 2.18 -2.40
C PRO A 8 -6.35 2.77 -3.75
N LEU A 9 -5.40 3.39 -4.44
CA LEU A 9 -5.63 3.90 -5.79
C LEU A 9 -5.97 2.77 -6.76
N ALA A 10 -6.93 3.02 -7.65
CA ALA A 10 -7.31 2.10 -8.70
C ALA A 10 -6.30 2.13 -9.86
N VAL A 11 -6.16 0.99 -10.54
CA VAL A 11 -5.43 0.94 -11.82
C VAL A 11 -6.32 1.60 -12.89
N ASN A 12 -5.75 2.50 -13.68
CA ASN A 12 -6.47 3.12 -14.80
C ASN A 12 -6.94 2.04 -15.78
N HIS A 13 -8.17 2.16 -16.30
CA HIS A 13 -8.76 1.14 -17.17
C HIS A 13 -7.90 0.82 -18.41
N GLN A 14 -7.19 1.81 -18.94
CA GLN A 14 -6.27 1.69 -20.08
C GLN A 14 -5.07 0.77 -19.81
N LEU A 15 -4.73 0.53 -18.53
CA LEU A 15 -3.56 -0.23 -18.10
C LEU A 15 -3.92 -1.61 -17.52
N LEU A 16 -5.20 -1.98 -17.49
CA LEU A 16 -5.65 -3.25 -16.91
C LEU A 16 -5.01 -4.47 -17.58
N SER A 17 -4.75 -4.42 -18.90
CA SER A 17 -4.06 -5.49 -19.62
C SER A 17 -2.60 -5.69 -19.20
N ARG A 18 -2.01 -4.70 -18.52
CA ARG A 18 -0.63 -4.73 -18.00
C ARG A 18 -0.57 -5.04 -16.51
N ALA A 19 -1.69 -4.93 -15.81
CA ALA A 19 -1.73 -5.20 -14.39
C ALA A 19 -1.59 -6.71 -14.14
N SER A 20 -0.56 -7.08 -13.40
CA SER A 20 -0.46 -8.43 -12.83
C SER A 20 -1.15 -8.43 -11.47
N GLU A 21 -2.30 -9.11 -11.38
CA GLU A 21 -3.06 -9.17 -10.11
C GLU A 21 -2.24 -9.78 -8.99
N SER A 22 -1.44 -10.82 -9.28
CA SER A 22 -0.58 -11.46 -8.27
C SER A 22 0.53 -10.55 -7.75
N ALA A 23 1.07 -9.66 -8.59
CA ALA A 23 2.10 -8.70 -8.19
C ALA A 23 1.51 -7.44 -7.51
N ASP A 24 0.35 -6.96 -7.97
CA ASP A 24 -0.29 -5.76 -7.43
C ASP A 24 -1.02 -5.99 -6.11
N PHE A 25 -1.62 -7.17 -5.92
CA PHE A 25 -2.40 -7.49 -4.73
C PHE A 25 -1.67 -7.20 -3.40
N PRO A 26 -0.44 -7.68 -3.13
CA PRO A 26 0.24 -7.41 -1.87
C PRO A 26 0.52 -5.90 -1.67
N LEU A 27 0.88 -5.18 -2.74
CA LEU A 27 1.15 -3.74 -2.67
C LEU A 27 -0.14 -2.95 -2.42
N ARG A 28 -1.26 -3.37 -3.01
CA ARG A 28 -2.58 -2.79 -2.77
C ARG A 28 -3.05 -3.00 -1.33
N GLN A 29 -2.77 -4.18 -0.74
CA GLN A 29 -3.05 -4.43 0.67
C GLN A 29 -2.18 -3.56 1.59
N MET A 30 -0.89 -3.39 1.24
CA MET A 30 -0.01 -2.49 1.98
C MET A 30 -0.48 -1.03 1.90
N GLU A 31 -0.88 -0.56 0.72
CA GLU A 31 -1.43 0.78 0.57
C GLU A 31 -2.70 0.97 1.42
N ARG A 32 -3.59 -0.03 1.44
CA ARG A 32 -4.80 -0.03 2.29
C ARG A 32 -4.45 0.10 3.76
N LEU A 33 -3.48 -0.69 4.23
CA LEU A 33 -3.04 -0.65 5.62
C LEU A 33 -2.50 0.73 5.98
N LEU A 34 -1.62 1.30 5.16
CA LEU A 34 -1.04 2.62 5.38
C LEU A 34 -2.10 3.74 5.33
N GLY A 35 -3.08 3.62 4.43
CA GLY A 35 -4.25 4.50 4.39
C GLY A 35 -5.06 4.45 5.69
N ASN A 36 -5.35 3.26 6.19
CA ASN A 36 -6.06 3.06 7.46
C ASN A 36 -5.29 3.62 8.67
N ILE A 37 -3.97 3.42 8.70
CA ILE A 37 -3.13 3.98 9.77
C ILE A 37 -3.15 5.51 9.72
N SER A 38 -3.01 6.10 8.53
CA SER A 38 -3.07 7.56 8.34
C SER A 38 -4.41 8.13 8.84
N PHE A 39 -5.51 7.47 8.47
CA PHE A 39 -6.85 7.81 8.95
C PHE A 39 -6.94 7.73 10.49
N GLY A 40 -6.46 6.64 11.09
CA GLY A 40 -6.48 6.45 12.54
C GLY A 40 -5.72 7.54 13.30
N ILE A 41 -4.54 7.94 12.81
CA ILE A 41 -3.75 9.03 13.42
C ILE A 41 -4.51 10.36 13.36
N LEU A 42 -5.15 10.66 12.22
CA LEU A 42 -5.92 11.90 12.05
C LEU A 42 -7.17 11.93 12.94
N GLU A 43 -7.91 10.82 13.02
CA GLU A 43 -9.06 10.68 13.91
C GLU A 43 -8.67 10.80 15.37
N GLN A 44 -7.60 10.11 15.80
CA GLN A 44 -7.08 10.22 17.17
C GLN A 44 -6.74 11.67 17.52
N ARG A 45 -6.07 12.37 16.59
CA ARG A 45 -5.71 13.78 16.79
C ARG A 45 -6.93 14.69 16.85
N ASN A 46 -7.94 14.45 16.01
CA ASN A 46 -9.20 15.19 16.05
C ASN A 46 -9.92 15.00 17.39
N ALA A 47 -10.06 13.75 17.84
CA ALA A 47 -10.66 13.42 19.14
C ALA A 47 -9.90 14.05 20.31
N PHE A 48 -8.56 14.02 20.28
CA PHE A 48 -7.72 14.66 21.28
C PHE A 48 -7.94 16.18 21.33
N GLN A 49 -7.97 16.85 20.18
CA GLN A 49 -8.24 18.29 20.12
C GLN A 49 -9.63 18.62 20.66
N GLN A 50 -10.64 17.82 20.36
CA GLN A 50 -11.99 18.01 20.90
C GLN A 50 -12.02 17.86 22.42
N ALA A 51 -11.38 16.81 22.97
CA ALA A 51 -11.30 16.60 24.41
C ALA A 51 -10.59 17.77 25.13
N MET A 52 -9.51 18.30 24.56
CA MET A 52 -8.78 19.43 25.14
C MET A 52 -9.57 20.74 25.09
N ARG A 53 -10.42 20.96 24.09
CA ARG A 53 -11.35 22.11 24.10
C ARG A 53 -12.33 22.03 25.27
N VAL A 54 -12.81 20.83 25.62
CA VAL A 54 -13.68 20.63 26.79
C VAL A 54 -12.93 20.92 28.08
N VAL A 55 -11.66 20.51 28.20
CA VAL A 55 -10.81 20.83 29.36
C VAL A 55 -10.59 22.34 29.47
N GLN A 56 -10.26 23.00 28.37
CA GLN A 56 -10.04 24.45 28.33
C GLN A 56 -11.27 25.26 28.74
N ALA A 57 -12.48 24.77 28.43
CA ALA A 57 -13.72 25.41 28.85
C ALA A 57 -14.00 25.29 30.36
N LYS A 58 -13.44 24.27 31.03
CA LYS A 58 -13.68 24.00 32.46
C LYS A 58 -12.58 24.53 33.37
N VAL A 59 -11.36 24.68 32.85
CA VAL A 59 -10.19 25.12 33.63
C VAL A 59 -9.75 26.51 33.14
N PRO A 60 -9.96 27.57 33.93
CA PRO A 60 -9.56 28.91 33.54
C PRO A 60 -8.05 28.99 33.32
N ASN A 61 -7.63 29.82 32.36
CA ASN A 61 -6.22 30.12 32.04
C ASN A 61 -5.33 28.94 31.62
N ILE A 62 -5.87 27.73 31.36
CA ILE A 62 -5.06 26.60 30.89
C ILE A 62 -4.68 26.70 29.39
N GLY A 63 -5.41 27.52 28.62
CA GLY A 63 -5.25 27.65 27.16
C GLY A 63 -3.81 27.92 26.69
N PRO A 64 -3.09 28.91 27.25
CA PRO A 64 -1.70 29.19 26.89
C PRO A 64 -0.77 27.98 27.12
N LEU A 65 -0.94 27.27 28.24
CA LEU A 65 -0.14 26.08 28.55
C LEU A 65 -0.41 24.93 27.57
N LEU A 66 -1.69 24.67 27.23
CA LEU A 66 -2.03 23.66 26.22
C LEU A 66 -1.49 24.04 24.84
N ALA A 67 -1.55 25.33 24.48
CA ALA A 67 -0.98 25.81 23.24
C ALA A 67 0.53 25.53 23.17
N GLU A 68 1.28 25.93 24.19
CA GLU A 68 2.73 25.74 24.26
C GLU A 68 3.13 24.26 24.22
N GLN A 69 2.48 23.43 25.06
CA GLN A 69 2.93 22.06 25.30
C GLN A 69 2.38 21.03 24.31
N LEU A 70 1.24 21.32 23.64
CA LEU A 70 0.53 20.32 22.83
C LEU A 70 0.23 20.79 21.40
N PHE A 71 -0.16 22.04 21.19
CA PHE A 71 -0.70 22.48 19.89
C PHE A 71 0.26 23.30 19.04
N ASN A 72 1.27 23.93 19.66
CA ASN A 72 2.27 24.68 18.94
C ASN A 72 3.02 23.74 17.98
N LYS A 73 3.46 24.27 16.83
CA LYS A 73 4.13 23.46 15.79
C LYS A 73 5.42 22.83 16.30
N THR A 74 6.07 23.45 17.28
CA THR A 74 7.30 22.99 17.92
C THR A 74 7.04 22.14 19.17
N ALA A 75 5.79 21.97 19.59
CA ALA A 75 5.45 21.16 20.74
C ALA A 75 5.87 19.70 20.49
N PRO A 76 6.46 18.99 21.48
CA PRO A 76 6.89 17.60 21.31
C PRO A 76 5.75 16.68 20.85
N PHE A 77 4.55 16.84 21.40
CA PHE A 77 3.37 16.08 20.99
C PHE A 77 3.03 16.32 19.52
N ARG A 78 2.97 17.59 19.10
CA ARG A 78 2.63 17.97 17.74
C ARG A 78 3.66 17.45 16.75
N THR A 79 4.93 17.64 17.08
CA THR A 79 6.07 17.19 16.28
C THR A 79 6.06 15.67 16.11
N ALA A 80 5.85 14.91 17.19
CA ALA A 80 5.76 13.45 17.11
C ALA A 80 4.57 12.98 16.24
N SER A 81 3.40 13.60 16.41
CA SER A 81 2.22 13.29 15.60
C SER A 81 2.43 13.60 14.12
N ASP A 82 3.01 14.76 13.79
CA ASP A 82 3.30 15.16 12.41
C ASP A 82 4.38 14.25 11.78
N ASN A 83 5.42 13.87 12.54
CA ASN A 83 6.46 12.94 12.08
C ASN A 83 5.89 11.55 11.77
N LEU A 84 5.01 11.02 12.63
CA LEU A 84 4.33 9.74 12.39
C LEU A 84 3.49 9.79 11.12
N LEU A 85 2.71 10.86 10.94
CA LEU A 85 1.87 11.02 9.75
C LEU A 85 2.75 11.14 8.49
N GLN A 86 3.84 11.92 8.54
CA GLN A 86 4.78 12.06 7.44
C GLN A 86 5.44 10.72 7.08
N TYR A 87 5.84 9.92 8.08
CA TYR A 87 6.42 8.60 7.86
C TYR A 87 5.44 7.67 7.14
N VAL A 88 4.21 7.57 7.63
CA VAL A 88 3.19 6.69 7.06
C VAL A 88 2.80 7.15 5.65
N CYS A 89 2.61 8.45 5.45
CA CYS A 89 2.32 9.03 4.13
C CYS A 89 3.48 8.82 3.15
N GLY A 90 4.73 8.98 3.59
CA GLY A 90 5.92 8.71 2.79
C GLY A 90 5.99 7.25 2.36
N LYS A 91 5.78 6.31 3.28
CA LYS A 91 5.70 4.88 2.96
C LYS A 91 4.57 4.56 2.00
N ARG A 92 3.41 5.22 2.13
CA ARG A 92 2.31 5.05 1.19
C ARG A 92 2.69 5.54 -0.20
N ALA A 93 3.38 6.68 -0.30
CA ALA A 93 3.86 7.21 -1.57
C ALA A 93 4.87 6.28 -2.25
N GLU A 94 5.77 5.64 -1.48
CA GLU A 94 6.69 4.61 -1.99
C GLU A 94 5.93 3.42 -2.59
N VAL A 95 4.91 2.91 -1.88
CA VAL A 95 4.07 1.81 -2.38
C VAL A 95 3.33 2.20 -3.66
N ILE A 96 2.75 3.41 -3.72
CA ILE A 96 2.09 3.91 -4.93
C ILE A 96 3.08 4.03 -6.09
N ALA A 97 4.29 4.53 -5.84
CA ALA A 97 5.33 4.63 -6.86
C ALA A 97 5.74 3.26 -7.41
N GLU A 98 5.85 2.26 -6.54
CA GLU A 98 6.15 0.88 -6.95
C GLU A 98 5.01 0.27 -7.77
N ARG A 99 3.75 0.47 -7.36
CA ARG A 99 2.56 0.07 -8.15
C ARG A 99 2.55 0.70 -9.53
N ARG A 100 2.86 2.00 -9.62
CA ARG A 100 2.99 2.72 -10.90
C ARG A 100 4.12 2.15 -11.75
N ARG A 101 5.28 1.86 -11.16
CA ARG A 101 6.47 1.33 -11.85
C ARG A 101 6.17 0.03 -12.59
N MET A 102 5.36 -0.86 -12.02
CA MET A 102 4.97 -2.13 -12.65
C MET A 102 4.10 -1.95 -13.91
N LEU A 103 3.40 -0.82 -14.05
CA LEU A 103 2.49 -0.56 -15.17
C LEU A 103 3.17 0.20 -16.32
N ILE A 104 4.36 0.75 -16.08
CA ILE A 104 5.09 1.54 -17.06
C ILE A 104 5.79 0.60 -18.06
N PRO A 105 5.56 0.78 -19.38
CA PRO A 105 6.18 -0.04 -20.40
C PRO A 105 7.69 0.21 -20.52
N PRO A 106 8.43 -0.73 -21.13
CA PRO A 106 9.88 -0.60 -21.30
C PRO A 106 10.28 0.47 -22.32
N ASP A 107 9.37 0.91 -23.20
CA ASP A 107 9.63 1.96 -24.19
C ASP A 107 10.12 3.26 -23.52
N PRO A 108 11.33 3.77 -23.82
CA PRO A 108 11.91 4.93 -23.14
C PRO A 108 11.10 6.23 -23.30
N SER A 109 10.48 6.44 -24.46
CA SER A 109 9.71 7.65 -24.76
C SER A 109 8.42 7.67 -23.93
N LEU A 110 7.64 6.59 -24.01
CA LEU A 110 6.40 6.42 -23.27
C LEU A 110 6.65 6.35 -21.76
N LYS A 111 7.76 5.74 -21.32
CA LYS A 111 8.18 5.76 -19.92
C LYS A 111 8.36 7.19 -19.40
N ARG A 112 9.09 8.05 -20.11
CA ARG A 112 9.29 9.46 -19.69
C ARG A 112 7.97 10.19 -19.56
N GLN A 113 7.05 10.00 -20.51
CA GLN A 113 5.72 10.61 -20.48
C GLN A 113 4.90 10.10 -19.28
N MET A 114 4.78 8.78 -19.09
CA MET A 114 3.97 8.20 -18.02
C MET A 114 4.50 8.51 -16.61
N VAL A 115 5.83 8.56 -16.42
CA VAL A 115 6.42 8.92 -15.12
C VAL A 115 6.00 10.33 -14.69
N SER A 116 5.89 11.26 -15.66
CA SER A 116 5.51 12.65 -15.42
C SER A 116 4.04 12.84 -15.03
N VAL A 117 3.17 11.87 -15.36
CA VAL A 117 1.74 11.91 -14.99
C VAL A 117 1.59 11.57 -13.51
N PRO A 118 1.19 12.51 -12.63
CA PRO A 118 1.05 12.25 -11.20
C PRO A 118 -0.09 11.25 -10.92
N PRO A 119 -0.19 10.64 -9.74
CA PRO A 119 -1.41 9.96 -9.32
C PRO A 119 -2.56 10.97 -9.12
N SER A 120 -3.81 10.54 -9.30
CA SER A 120 -5.00 11.33 -8.94
C SER A 120 -5.54 10.92 -7.57
N VAL A 121 -6.68 11.48 -7.20
CA VAL A 121 -7.38 11.15 -5.94
C VAL A 121 -7.87 9.69 -5.91
N SER A 122 -8.13 9.12 -7.08
CA SER A 122 -8.76 7.81 -7.25
C SER A 122 -7.91 6.81 -8.02
N HIS A 123 -6.98 7.25 -8.87
CA HIS A 123 -6.20 6.38 -9.75
C HIS A 123 -4.69 6.55 -9.60
N LEU A 124 -3.96 5.48 -9.96
CA LEU A 124 -2.49 5.44 -9.95
C LEU A 124 -1.85 6.47 -10.89
N PHE A 125 -2.57 6.89 -11.92
CA PHE A 125 -2.21 7.99 -12.79
C PHE A 125 -3.41 8.90 -12.98
N ASP A 126 -3.15 10.19 -13.08
CA ASP A 126 -4.13 11.19 -13.49
C ASP A 126 -4.69 10.84 -14.86
N GLU A 127 -6.01 10.79 -14.93
CA GLU A 127 -6.73 10.28 -16.09
C GLU A 127 -6.51 11.16 -17.34
N GLU A 128 -6.48 12.49 -17.18
CA GLU A 128 -6.28 13.44 -18.28
C GLU A 128 -4.83 13.43 -18.80
N GLY A 129 -3.86 13.36 -17.88
CA GLY A 129 -2.45 13.22 -18.23
C GLY A 129 -2.15 11.88 -18.91
N LEU A 130 -2.75 10.80 -18.43
CA LEU A 130 -2.57 9.46 -19.00
C LEU A 130 -3.18 9.34 -20.40
N ALA A 131 -4.33 9.96 -20.65
CA ALA A 131 -5.00 9.94 -21.96
C ALA A 131 -4.17 10.56 -23.09
N LYS A 132 -3.20 11.44 -22.75
CA LYS A 132 -2.27 12.06 -23.71
C LYS A 132 -1.07 11.18 -24.04
N CYS A 133 -0.85 10.11 -23.30
CA CYS A 133 0.23 9.17 -23.56
C CYS A 133 -0.19 8.22 -24.71
N PRO A 134 0.67 7.95 -25.71
CA PRO A 134 0.38 7.03 -26.81
C PRO A 134 0.51 5.58 -26.33
N ILE A 135 -0.36 5.18 -25.40
CA ILE A 135 -0.40 3.84 -24.84
C ILE A 135 -0.91 2.89 -25.93
N PRO A 136 -0.12 1.88 -26.34
CA PRO A 136 -0.59 0.87 -27.28
C PRO A 136 -1.84 0.20 -26.72
N LEU A 137 -2.95 0.31 -27.45
CA LEU A 137 -4.17 -0.43 -27.11
C LEU A 137 -3.86 -1.93 -27.17
N PRO A 138 -4.46 -2.75 -26.28
CA PRO A 138 -4.36 -4.19 -26.41
C PRO A 138 -4.87 -4.60 -27.81
N PRO A 139 -4.22 -5.58 -28.46
CA PRO A 139 -4.67 -6.05 -29.76
C PRO A 139 -6.13 -6.48 -29.64
N LYS A 140 -7.00 -5.95 -30.52
CA LYS A 140 -8.41 -6.36 -30.56
C LYS A 140 -8.46 -7.89 -30.72
N PRO A 141 -9.30 -8.61 -29.94
CA PRO A 141 -9.43 -10.05 -30.11
C PRO A 141 -9.80 -10.33 -31.57
N ARG A 142 -8.95 -11.09 -32.26
CA ARG A 142 -9.18 -11.50 -33.64
C ARG A 142 -10.52 -12.25 -33.66
N PRO A 143 -11.49 -11.88 -34.52
CA PRO A 143 -12.73 -12.62 -34.61
C PRO A 143 -12.39 -14.08 -34.93
N GLN A 144 -12.78 -14.99 -34.04
CA GLN A 144 -12.66 -16.42 -34.29
C GLN A 144 -13.58 -16.74 -35.47
N THR A 145 -13.01 -16.91 -36.65
CA THR A 145 -13.73 -17.52 -37.77
C THR A 145 -14.11 -18.93 -37.35
N SER A 146 -15.39 -19.15 -37.07
CA SER A 146 -15.96 -20.43 -36.64
C SER A 146 -16.01 -21.43 -37.81
N THR A 147 -14.86 -21.95 -38.22
CA THR A 147 -14.81 -23.04 -39.19
C THR A 147 -14.63 -24.39 -38.50
N ARG A 148 -15.74 -24.99 -38.04
CA ARG A 148 -16.04 -26.42 -38.27
C ARG A 148 -17.41 -26.81 -37.68
N LYS A 149 -18.42 -26.89 -38.55
CA LYS A 149 -19.59 -27.76 -38.31
C LYS A 149 -19.08 -29.21 -38.28
N ARG A 150 -19.03 -29.85 -37.11
CA ARG A 150 -18.96 -31.31 -37.01
C ARG A 150 -20.37 -31.85 -37.27
N LYS A 151 -20.57 -32.50 -38.43
CA LYS A 151 -21.77 -33.30 -38.72
C LYS A 151 -21.80 -34.48 -37.74
N ALA A 152 -22.91 -34.64 -37.03
CA ALA A 152 -23.20 -35.84 -36.27
C ALA A 152 -23.50 -36.98 -37.26
N HIS A 153 -22.75 -38.08 -37.16
CA HIS A 153 -23.13 -39.35 -37.79
C HIS A 153 -23.84 -40.21 -36.75
N VAL A 154 -25.11 -40.43 -37.00
CA VAL A 154 -25.97 -41.43 -36.36
C VAL A 154 -25.64 -42.79 -36.97
N HIS A 155 -25.32 -43.78 -36.15
CA HIS A 155 -25.47 -45.19 -36.50
C HIS A 155 -26.24 -45.91 -35.40
N THR A 156 -27.45 -46.31 -35.75
CA THR A 156 -28.36 -47.16 -34.98
C THR A 156 -28.17 -48.64 -35.36
N ALA A 157 -28.00 -49.45 -34.31
CA ALA A 157 -28.56 -50.77 -34.03
C ALA A 157 -28.32 -52.00 -34.95
N SER A 158 -27.68 -53.02 -34.36
CA SER A 158 -28.21 -54.38 -34.08
C SER A 158 -27.11 -55.15 -33.30
N GLY A 159 -27.29 -55.89 -32.22
CA GLY A 159 -28.43 -56.49 -31.52
C GLY A 159 -28.04 -57.95 -31.23
N PHE A 160 -27.90 -58.37 -29.97
CA PHE A 160 -28.25 -59.71 -29.48
C PHE A 160 -28.14 -59.79 -27.95
N ASN A 161 -29.23 -60.28 -27.35
CA ASN A 161 -29.54 -60.38 -25.93
C ASN A 161 -28.79 -61.53 -25.25
N TYR A 162 -28.54 -61.41 -23.93
CA TYR A 162 -29.01 -62.39 -22.95
C TYR A 162 -29.29 -61.72 -21.59
N ALA A 163 -30.37 -62.16 -20.98
CA ALA A 163 -31.04 -61.61 -19.81
C ALA A 163 -30.43 -62.10 -18.48
N SER A 164 -30.63 -61.35 -17.39
CA SER A 164 -31.21 -61.82 -16.10
C SER A 164 -31.19 -60.73 -15.02
N LYS A 165 -32.35 -60.09 -14.83
CA LYS A 165 -33.11 -59.68 -13.62
C LYS A 165 -32.46 -59.44 -12.23
N PRO A 166 -33.16 -58.70 -11.32
CA PRO A 166 -32.61 -57.57 -10.55
C PRO A 166 -32.72 -57.73 -9.02
N LYS A 167 -32.22 -56.75 -8.23
CA LYS A 167 -32.96 -56.12 -7.10
C LYS A 167 -32.17 -55.03 -6.33
N GLN A 168 -32.79 -53.86 -6.28
CA GLN A 168 -33.08 -53.00 -5.11
C GLN A 168 -31.97 -52.52 -4.15
N ALA A 169 -31.71 -51.21 -4.27
CA ALA A 169 -31.85 -50.15 -3.26
C ALA A 169 -31.49 -50.41 -1.77
N ARG A 170 -30.58 -49.57 -1.24
CA ARG A 170 -30.68 -48.90 0.07
C ARG A 170 -29.61 -47.80 0.21
N SER A 171 -30.03 -46.55 0.40
CA SER A 171 -29.33 -45.54 1.21
C SER A 171 -29.89 -45.62 2.65
N PRO A 172 -29.41 -44.93 3.71
CA PRO A 172 -28.39 -43.85 3.82
C PRO A 172 -27.31 -44.18 4.91
N THR A 173 -26.33 -43.32 5.23
CA THR A 173 -26.33 -42.48 6.45
C THR A 173 -25.07 -41.60 6.49
N GLN A 174 -25.25 -40.38 6.99
CA GLN A 174 -24.29 -39.31 7.27
C GLN A 174 -23.16 -39.71 8.24
N LYS A 175 -21.99 -39.04 8.15
CA LYS A 175 -21.46 -38.15 9.21
C LYS A 175 -20.17 -37.40 8.80
N PRO A 176 -19.88 -36.24 9.42
CA PRO A 176 -18.89 -35.25 8.99
C PRO A 176 -17.52 -35.47 9.64
N HIS A 177 -16.46 -34.98 9.01
CA HIS A 177 -15.14 -34.90 9.65
C HIS A 177 -14.59 -33.47 9.59
N ASN A 178 -14.36 -32.90 10.76
CA ASN A 178 -13.55 -31.71 11.03
C ASN A 178 -12.82 -31.97 12.36
N PRO A 179 -11.75 -31.24 12.73
CA PRO A 179 -10.36 -31.43 12.32
C PRO A 179 -9.44 -31.72 13.54
N PRO A 180 -8.12 -31.98 13.39
CA PRO A 180 -7.20 -31.87 14.51
C PRO A 180 -6.62 -30.45 14.63
N THR A 181 -6.87 -29.89 15.80
CA THR A 181 -6.24 -28.74 16.46
C THR A 181 -4.71 -28.86 16.51
N ARG A 182 -3.99 -27.82 16.06
CA ARG A 182 -2.58 -27.62 16.43
C ARG A 182 -2.48 -26.58 17.54
N GLN A 183 -2.04 -27.07 18.69
CA GLN A 183 -1.85 -26.38 19.94
C GLN A 183 -0.78 -25.29 19.85
N TRP A 184 -1.08 -24.15 20.46
CA TRP A 184 -0.09 -23.17 20.87
C TRP A 184 0.61 -23.69 22.13
N LYS A 185 1.94 -23.76 22.12
CA LYS A 185 2.76 -23.88 23.33
C LYS A 185 3.81 -22.77 23.33
N ASP A 186 3.64 -21.90 24.33
CA ASP A 186 4.64 -21.30 25.20
C ASP A 186 5.80 -20.45 24.62
N LYS A 187 5.75 -19.16 24.99
CA LYS A 187 6.86 -18.19 25.11
C LYS A 187 7.76 -18.56 26.33
N PRO A 188 8.78 -17.77 26.74
CA PRO A 188 9.79 -16.96 26.04
C PRO A 188 11.23 -17.36 26.46
N THR A 189 12.26 -16.99 25.70
CA THR A 189 13.64 -16.92 26.22
C THR A 189 14.15 -15.49 26.22
N SER A 190 14.44 -15.05 27.44
CA SER A 190 15.12 -13.83 27.85
C SER A 190 16.64 -14.09 27.95
N ARG A 191 17.45 -13.05 27.72
CA ARG A 191 18.93 -12.98 27.80
C ARG A 191 19.63 -13.59 26.57
N ASP A 192 20.45 -12.87 25.81
CA ASP A 192 21.59 -12.09 26.26
C ASP A 192 21.73 -10.71 25.59
N TYR A 193 21.86 -9.69 26.42
CA TYR A 193 22.63 -8.49 26.11
C TYR A 193 24.11 -8.87 26.11
N LYS A 194 24.80 -8.71 24.96
CA LYS A 194 26.25 -8.48 24.95
C LYS A 194 26.52 -7.12 24.32
N VAL A 195 26.58 -6.14 25.22
CA VAL A 195 27.44 -4.97 25.07
C VAL A 195 28.88 -5.48 24.95
N SER A 196 29.53 -5.21 23.83
CA SER A 196 31.00 -5.15 23.78
C SER A 196 31.36 -3.76 23.27
N GLY A 197 31.81 -2.94 24.20
CA GLY A 197 32.46 -1.68 23.92
C GLY A 197 33.94 -1.89 23.61
N ARG A 198 34.51 -0.79 23.12
CA ARG A 198 35.93 -0.50 22.86
C ARG A 198 36.46 -1.01 21.53
N ASP A 199 36.56 -0.08 20.59
CA ASP A 199 37.88 0.38 20.19
C ASP A 199 37.91 1.91 20.10
N GLN A 200 38.62 2.49 21.08
CA GLN A 200 39.13 3.85 21.02
C GLN A 200 40.43 3.80 20.22
N HIS A 201 40.47 4.39 19.03
CA HIS A 201 41.72 4.86 18.42
C HIS A 201 41.50 6.17 17.67
N ASN A 202 41.59 7.26 18.43
CA ASN A 202 42.63 8.27 18.26
C ASN A 202 42.95 8.74 16.82
N ARG A 203 42.29 9.80 16.33
CA ARG A 203 42.92 10.79 15.44
C ARG A 203 42.43 12.21 15.73
N ARG A 204 43.41 13.09 15.96
CA ARG A 204 43.35 14.50 16.37
C ARG A 204 42.52 15.42 15.47
N PRO A 205 42.03 16.56 16.01
CA PRO A 205 41.55 17.70 15.24
C PRO A 205 42.73 18.50 14.65
N ASN A 206 42.66 18.83 13.36
CA ASN A 206 43.61 19.76 12.74
C ASN A 206 42.98 21.17 12.71
N HIS A 207 43.41 22.01 13.65
CA HIS A 207 43.36 23.46 13.50
C HIS A 207 44.28 23.86 12.34
N SER A 208 43.74 24.55 11.33
CA SER A 208 44.55 25.40 10.47
C SER A 208 44.12 26.85 10.65
N THR A 209 45.09 27.62 11.11
CA THR A 209 45.08 29.06 11.33
C THR A 209 45.39 29.77 10.01
N GLY A 210 44.35 30.28 9.35
CA GLY A 210 44.49 31.19 8.20
C GLY A 210 44.31 32.64 8.62
N LYS A 211 45.42 33.33 8.94
CA LYS A 211 45.49 34.79 9.05
C LYS A 211 45.32 35.41 7.66
N GLY A 212 44.35 36.30 7.48
CA GLY A 212 44.23 37.19 6.32
C GLY A 212 43.74 38.57 6.77
N LYS A 213 44.59 39.58 6.62
CA LYS A 213 44.48 40.94 7.16
C LYS A 213 43.42 41.82 6.45
N GLN A 214 42.84 42.71 7.26
CA GLN A 214 42.51 44.13 7.04
C GLN A 214 42.12 44.61 5.63
N LYS A 215 40.98 45.32 5.56
CA LYS A 215 40.96 46.75 5.18
C LYS A 215 39.72 47.45 5.73
N SER A 216 39.97 48.33 6.69
CA SER A 216 39.14 49.48 7.05
C SER A 216 39.43 50.62 6.07
N LYS A 217 38.37 51.34 5.64
CA LYS A 217 38.29 52.76 5.25
C LYS A 217 36.81 53.04 4.93
N LYS A 218 36.05 53.71 5.81
CA LYS A 218 35.88 55.17 6.05
C LYS A 218 34.76 55.81 5.18
N SER A 219 33.81 56.41 5.89
CA SER A 219 32.90 57.55 5.61
C SER A 219 32.46 57.85 4.18
N PHE A 220 31.14 58.01 3.97
CA PHE A 220 30.40 59.26 4.20
C PHE A 220 28.99 58.94 4.69
#